data_AF-A0A1H9LHE0-F1
#
_entry.id   AF-A0A1H9LHE0-F1
#
_cell.length_a   1.000
_cell.length_b   1.000
_cell.length_c   1.000
_cell.angle_alpha   90.00
_cell.angle_beta   90.00
_cell.angle_gamma   90.00
#
_symmetry.space_group_name_H-M   'P 1'
#
loop_
_entity.id
_entity.type
_entity.pdbx_description
1 polymer ?
#
loop_
_entity_poly.entity_id
_entity_poly.type
_entity_poly.pdbx_seq_one_letter_code
_entity_poly.pdbx_strand_id
1 'polypeptide(L)'
;MTLLKQFVPLNKGFLPSVIIVTAFTAFCIAPLASHAADVCETNSNPSNPHANAAQSGMGGTGVELTQSGIGGTGIDSSGIGGTGIEISDYGDTGEQNAAESSVIDGTGIVGLITGFSSICVNGIEIHYNKNTHVTMDGLPSSVSDLETGRMVIVRAKNSNGRVFAQQIAILHAVVGLVTHVDPVSKEIQVLNQIIQLQTPHATEELDEKWVRVSGLRLASGKIIASHIQLIQPLEQSTINGQITQINPGEIIIDGTRVEFSPQSWPNDLTKGMEISVSGHWNGTSIRAQTLHVAPTRQILDGVQYIVMEGYVRAINDQSLELNNQSIQISPAVQINVPGRLELNQRVQISGQLTSDNQIIVDKLKLKPSPVIQDINNISIGNGNRNVSN
;
A
#
# COMPACT_ATOMS: atom_id res chain seq x y z
N MET A 1 27.23 -30.11 -60.78
CA MET A 1 27.10 -30.96 -61.99
C MET A 1 26.24 -32.14 -61.58
N THR A 2 25.03 -32.40 -62.08
CA THR A 2 24.52 -32.19 -63.42
C THR A 2 22.99 -32.15 -63.37
N LEU A 3 22.40 -31.16 -64.05
CA LEU A 3 20.99 -31.04 -64.42
C LEU A 3 20.64 -32.12 -65.46
N LEU A 4 19.44 -32.70 -65.40
CA LEU A 4 18.76 -33.12 -66.62
C LEU A 4 17.24 -32.97 -66.51
N LYS A 5 16.73 -32.08 -67.37
CA LYS A 5 15.34 -31.87 -67.77
C LYS A 5 14.93 -32.92 -68.80
N GLN A 6 13.67 -33.38 -68.77
CA GLN A 6 12.90 -33.87 -69.92
C GLN A 6 11.41 -33.60 -69.61
N PHE A 7 10.78 -32.60 -70.23
CA PHE A 7 10.00 -32.59 -71.47
C PHE A 7 8.64 -33.35 -71.44
N VAL A 8 7.60 -32.57 -71.77
CA VAL A 8 6.13 -32.82 -71.78
C VAL A 8 5.71 -33.53 -73.09
N PRO A 9 4.50 -34.10 -73.21
CA PRO A 9 3.47 -33.37 -73.97
C PRO A 9 2.03 -33.44 -73.42
N LEU A 10 1.27 -32.42 -73.80
CA LEU A 10 -0.17 -32.18 -73.60
C LEU A 10 -1.05 -33.28 -74.19
N ASN A 11 -2.23 -33.50 -73.58
CA ASN A 11 -3.42 -33.90 -74.32
C ASN A 11 -4.66 -33.10 -73.87
N LYS A 12 -5.48 -32.70 -74.84
CA LYS A 12 -6.67 -31.84 -74.73
C LYS A 12 -7.96 -32.68 -74.67
N GLY A 13 -8.96 -32.22 -73.92
CA GLY A 13 -10.37 -32.63 -74.05
C GLY A 13 -11.22 -32.09 -72.89
N PHE A 14 -11.87 -30.93 -73.01
CA PHE A 14 -13.27 -30.71 -73.44
C PHE A 14 -14.34 -31.00 -72.36
N LEU A 15 -14.80 -29.94 -71.66
CA LEU A 15 -16.20 -29.52 -71.41
C LEU A 15 -16.31 -28.64 -70.13
N PRO A 16 -17.08 -27.53 -70.14
CA PRO A 16 -17.21 -26.63 -68.99
C PRO A 16 -18.43 -27.00 -68.14
N SER A 17 -18.19 -27.38 -66.88
CA SER A 17 -19.24 -27.43 -65.86
C SER A 17 -19.16 -26.19 -64.99
N VAL A 18 -20.21 -25.40 -65.05
CA VAL A 18 -20.51 -24.26 -64.18
C VAL A 18 -20.44 -24.71 -62.72
N ILE A 19 -19.49 -24.19 -61.96
CA ILE A 19 -19.48 -24.31 -60.49
C ILE A 19 -19.70 -22.90 -59.92
N ILE A 20 -20.93 -22.69 -59.47
CA ILE A 20 -21.28 -21.61 -58.55
C ILE A 20 -20.64 -21.96 -57.21
N VAL A 21 -19.50 -21.35 -56.88
CA VAL A 21 -18.97 -21.37 -55.51
C VAL A 21 -19.55 -20.17 -54.78
N THR A 22 -20.53 -20.46 -53.95
CA THR A 22 -21.06 -19.58 -52.92
C THR A 22 -19.91 -19.12 -52.01
N ALA A 23 -19.62 -17.81 -52.02
CA ALA A 23 -18.73 -17.18 -51.08
C ALA A 23 -19.39 -17.20 -49.68
N PHE A 24 -19.10 -18.23 -48.89
CA PHE A 24 -19.36 -18.23 -47.46
C PHE A 24 -18.30 -17.35 -46.80
N THR A 25 -18.60 -16.08 -46.60
CA THR A 25 -17.82 -15.20 -45.72
C THR A 25 -17.97 -15.73 -44.30
N ALA A 26 -16.98 -16.52 -43.87
CA ALA A 26 -16.80 -16.85 -42.46
C ALA A 26 -16.49 -15.54 -41.72
N PHE A 27 -17.49 -15.00 -41.03
CA PHE A 27 -17.33 -13.88 -40.12
C PHE A 27 -16.53 -14.41 -38.93
N CYS A 28 -15.21 -14.19 -38.95
CA CYS A 28 -14.34 -14.39 -37.81
C CYS A 28 -14.80 -13.42 -36.70
N ILE A 29 -15.65 -13.91 -35.80
CA ILE A 29 -15.84 -13.27 -34.50
C ILE A 29 -14.55 -13.54 -33.72
N ALA A 30 -13.59 -12.63 -33.83
CA ALA A 30 -12.50 -12.59 -32.87
C ALA A 30 -13.15 -12.35 -31.50
N PRO A 31 -12.90 -13.19 -30.48
CA PRO A 31 -13.32 -12.85 -29.13
C PRO A 31 -12.59 -11.56 -28.77
N LEU A 32 -13.36 -10.47 -28.63
CA LEU A 32 -12.88 -9.29 -27.94
C LEU A 32 -12.56 -9.77 -26.52
N ALA A 33 -11.27 -9.90 -26.22
CA ALA A 33 -10.82 -10.00 -24.85
C ALA A 33 -11.26 -8.70 -24.15
N SER A 34 -12.44 -8.75 -23.53
CA SER A 34 -12.86 -7.73 -22.59
C SER A 34 -11.95 -7.89 -21.38
N HIS A 35 -10.82 -7.20 -21.40
CA HIS A 35 -10.00 -7.04 -20.21
C HIS A 35 -10.84 -6.25 -19.21
N ALA A 36 -11.45 -6.95 -18.24
CA ALA A 36 -11.99 -6.30 -17.08
C ALA A 36 -10.85 -5.47 -16.46
N ALA A 37 -11.08 -4.17 -16.36
CA ALA A 37 -10.08 -3.27 -15.83
C ALA A 37 -9.84 -3.57 -14.35
N ASP A 38 -8.57 -3.57 -13.92
CA ASP A 38 -8.20 -3.73 -12.51
C ASP A 38 -8.84 -2.59 -11.71
N VAL A 39 -9.73 -2.92 -10.77
CA VAL A 39 -10.46 -1.94 -9.95
C VAL A 39 -9.50 -0.98 -9.25
N CYS A 40 -8.32 -1.46 -8.85
CA CYS A 40 -7.30 -0.64 -8.21
C CYS A 40 -6.53 0.26 -9.19
N GLU A 41 -6.53 -0.03 -10.48
CA GLU A 41 -5.92 0.83 -11.49
C GLU A 41 -6.92 1.83 -12.10
N THR A 42 -8.20 1.45 -12.23
CA THR A 42 -9.17 2.24 -13.02
C THR A 42 -10.32 2.85 -12.24
N ASN A 43 -10.63 2.38 -11.03
CA ASN A 43 -11.86 2.77 -10.32
C ASN A 43 -11.67 3.11 -8.83
N SER A 44 -10.44 3.25 -8.33
CA SER A 44 -10.19 3.59 -6.93
C SER A 44 -10.39 5.08 -6.62
N ASN A 45 -11.08 5.41 -5.52
CA ASN A 45 -11.26 6.79 -5.05
C ASN A 45 -10.07 7.24 -4.17
N PRO A 46 -9.55 8.48 -4.30
CA PRO A 46 -8.52 9.01 -3.41
C PRO A 46 -8.93 9.06 -1.92
N SER A 47 -10.22 9.20 -1.63
CA SER A 47 -10.76 9.53 -0.30
C SER A 47 -11.45 8.35 0.37
N ASN A 48 -11.21 8.19 1.67
CA ASN A 48 -11.84 7.16 2.49
C ASN A 48 -13.31 7.53 2.80
N PRO A 49 -14.29 6.70 2.40
CA PRO A 49 -15.70 6.97 2.70
C PRO A 49 -16.01 6.94 4.22
N HIS A 50 -15.17 6.30 5.03
CA HIS A 50 -15.35 6.24 6.48
C HIS A 50 -14.73 7.43 7.23
N ALA A 51 -13.90 8.27 6.59
CA ALA A 51 -13.22 9.38 7.26
C ALA A 51 -14.20 10.44 7.82
N ASN A 52 -15.32 10.68 7.13
CA ASN A 52 -16.32 11.71 7.50
C ASN A 52 -17.55 11.15 8.25
N ALA A 53 -17.63 9.82 8.43
CA ALA A 53 -18.75 9.17 9.10
C ALA A 53 -18.80 9.47 10.62
N ALA A 54 -17.70 9.92 11.21
CA ALA A 54 -17.65 10.35 12.61
C ALA A 54 -18.24 11.76 12.85
N GLN A 55 -18.46 12.56 11.79
CA GLN A 55 -19.05 13.91 11.89
C GLN A 55 -20.35 14.10 11.11
N SER A 56 -20.78 13.14 10.29
CA SER A 56 -21.99 13.28 9.47
C SER A 56 -23.19 12.62 10.13
N GLY A 57 -23.59 13.18 11.27
CA GLY A 57 -24.90 12.97 11.89
C GLY A 57 -25.78 14.21 11.74
N MET A 58 -25.85 14.84 10.56
CA MET A 58 -26.85 15.87 10.21
C MET A 58 -26.78 16.14 8.71
N GLY A 59 -27.77 15.65 7.98
CA GLY A 59 -27.92 15.83 6.53
C GLY A 59 -29.39 16.01 6.15
N GLY A 60 -30.11 16.85 6.89
CA GLY A 60 -31.36 17.47 6.45
C GLY A 60 -31.12 18.96 6.35
N THR A 61 -30.79 19.45 5.16
CA THR A 61 -30.70 20.89 4.91
C THR A 61 -32.11 21.46 4.85
N GLY A 62 -32.58 21.97 5.99
CA GLY A 62 -33.71 22.90 6.04
C GLY A 62 -33.33 24.18 5.31
N VAL A 63 -33.71 24.26 4.03
CA VAL A 63 -33.82 25.51 3.31
C VAL A 63 -35.31 25.81 3.22
N GLU A 64 -35.77 26.71 4.08
CA GLU A 64 -37.10 27.29 3.99
C GLU A 64 -37.13 28.20 2.75
N LEU A 65 -37.58 27.63 1.63
CA LEU A 65 -37.99 28.41 0.46
C LEU A 65 -39.43 28.08 0.12
N THR A 66 -40.25 29.09 0.36
CA THR A 66 -41.60 29.28 -0.14
C THR A 66 -41.76 28.85 -1.59
N GLN A 67 -42.74 27.97 -1.83
CA GLN A 67 -43.50 27.79 -3.08
C GLN A 67 -42.73 27.69 -4.41
N SER A 68 -42.52 26.47 -4.89
CA SER A 68 -43.21 25.90 -6.08
C SER A 68 -42.50 24.60 -6.45
N GLY A 69 -43.26 23.51 -6.50
CA GLY A 69 -42.72 22.15 -6.63
C GLY A 69 -42.29 21.76 -8.04
N ILE A 70 -41.91 20.49 -8.16
CA ILE A 70 -42.25 19.54 -9.24
C ILE A 70 -42.10 18.13 -8.66
N GLY A 71 -43.20 17.36 -8.68
CA GLY A 71 -43.17 15.93 -9.04
C GLY A 71 -42.92 14.86 -7.96
N GLY A 72 -44.00 14.11 -7.65
CA GLY A 72 -43.96 12.65 -7.81
C GLY A 72 -43.82 11.77 -6.56
N THR A 73 -44.94 11.63 -5.82
CA THR A 73 -45.57 10.37 -5.34
C THR A 73 -44.71 9.24 -4.75
N GLY A 74 -44.90 9.00 -3.45
CA GLY A 74 -44.55 7.75 -2.77
C GLY A 74 -45.00 7.77 -1.30
N ILE A 75 -46.32 7.71 -1.07
CA ILE A 75 -46.83 7.06 0.14
C ILE A 75 -46.54 5.58 -0.09
N ASP A 76 -45.57 5.04 0.63
CA ASP A 76 -45.47 3.68 1.17
C ASP A 76 -44.06 3.53 1.78
N SER A 77 -43.94 2.74 2.84
CA SER A 77 -42.83 2.67 3.80
C SER A 77 -41.52 2.07 3.26
N SER A 78 -40.89 2.72 2.28
CA SER A 78 -39.56 2.36 1.79
C SER A 78 -38.86 3.58 1.20
N GLY A 79 -38.27 4.40 2.08
CA GLY A 79 -37.28 5.39 1.67
C GLY A 79 -36.02 4.69 1.18
N ILE A 80 -35.72 4.82 -0.11
CA ILE A 80 -34.43 4.41 -0.68
C ILE A 80 -33.43 5.48 -0.29
N GLY A 81 -32.75 5.26 0.84
CA GLY A 81 -31.67 6.09 1.33
C GLY A 81 -30.55 5.20 1.84
N GLY A 82 -29.45 5.15 1.09
CA GLY A 82 -28.21 4.48 1.48
C GLY A 82 -28.20 2.99 1.19
N THR A 83 -27.58 2.59 0.08
CA THR A 83 -26.99 1.24 -0.02
C THR A 83 -25.76 1.18 0.87
N GLY A 84 -25.98 1.07 2.18
CA GLY A 84 -25.07 0.34 3.04
C GLY A 84 -25.17 -1.12 2.61
N ILE A 85 -24.16 -1.63 1.91
CA ILE A 85 -24.09 -3.06 1.64
C ILE A 85 -23.74 -3.73 2.98
N GLU A 86 -24.78 -4.11 3.73
CA GLU A 86 -24.71 -5.32 4.54
C GLU A 86 -24.73 -6.49 3.55
N ILE A 87 -23.60 -7.18 3.40
CA ILE A 87 -23.54 -8.39 2.58
C ILE A 87 -24.25 -9.50 3.36
N SER A 88 -25.54 -9.66 3.12
CA SER A 88 -26.16 -10.98 3.19
C SER A 88 -25.77 -11.77 1.95
N ASP A 89 -25.50 -13.05 2.16
CA ASP A 89 -25.10 -14.07 1.21
C ASP A 89 -25.90 -13.97 -0.11
N TYR A 90 -25.31 -13.36 -1.14
CA TYR A 90 -25.83 -13.39 -2.51
C TYR A 90 -24.72 -13.88 -3.43
N GLY A 91 -24.92 -15.08 -3.96
CA GLY A 91 -24.05 -15.73 -4.91
C GLY A 91 -23.95 -14.89 -6.19
N ASP A 92 -22.85 -14.16 -6.32
CA ASP A 92 -22.45 -13.53 -7.56
C ASP A 92 -21.53 -14.49 -8.32
N THR A 93 -22.05 -15.08 -9.39
CA THR A 93 -21.30 -15.91 -10.34
C THR A 93 -20.56 -15.04 -11.37
N GLY A 94 -19.87 -14.01 -10.88
CA GLY A 94 -19.02 -13.14 -11.68
C GLY A 94 -17.73 -13.87 -12.10
N GLU A 95 -17.51 -13.95 -13.40
CA GLU A 95 -16.41 -14.66 -14.05
C GLU A 95 -15.02 -14.29 -13.48
N GLN A 96 -14.20 -15.32 -13.34
CA GLN A 96 -12.86 -15.27 -12.76
C GLN A 96 -11.95 -14.31 -13.53
N ASN A 97 -11.60 -13.19 -12.90
CA ASN A 97 -10.49 -12.35 -13.34
C ASN A 97 -9.17 -13.03 -13.00
N ALA A 98 -8.59 -13.71 -13.98
CA ALA A 98 -7.23 -14.22 -13.98
C ALA A 98 -6.19 -13.10 -14.22
N ALA A 99 -6.36 -11.96 -13.55
CA ALA A 99 -5.34 -10.92 -13.46
C ALA A 99 -4.80 -10.91 -12.03
N GLU A 100 -3.66 -11.59 -11.82
CA GLU A 100 -2.76 -11.48 -10.66
C GLU A 100 -3.31 -11.71 -9.24
N SER A 101 -4.46 -12.33 -9.01
CA SER A 101 -4.88 -12.70 -7.65
C SER A 101 -4.21 -14.01 -7.19
N SER A 102 -2.87 -14.00 -7.07
CA SER A 102 -2.08 -15.03 -6.38
C SER A 102 -2.15 -14.89 -4.86
N VAL A 103 -3.22 -14.28 -4.33
CA VAL A 103 -3.44 -14.14 -2.90
C VAL A 103 -3.94 -15.48 -2.37
N ILE A 104 -3.04 -16.25 -1.79
CA ILE A 104 -3.33 -17.52 -1.13
C ILE A 104 -3.95 -17.22 0.24
N ASP A 105 -4.72 -18.15 0.81
CA ASP A 105 -5.20 -18.04 2.18
C ASP A 105 -4.04 -17.76 3.15
N GLY A 106 -4.21 -16.75 4.01
CA GLY A 106 -3.13 -16.31 4.90
C GLY A 106 -2.04 -15.53 4.18
N THR A 107 -2.42 -14.51 3.40
CA THR A 107 -1.48 -13.60 2.72
C THR A 107 -1.23 -12.35 3.55
N GLY A 108 0.04 -11.98 3.68
CA GLY A 108 0.50 -10.71 4.20
C GLY A 108 0.69 -9.70 3.08
N ILE A 109 0.15 -8.48 3.22
CA ILE A 109 0.29 -7.43 2.22
C ILE A 109 0.94 -6.23 2.90
N VAL A 110 2.08 -5.79 2.40
CA VAL A 110 2.87 -4.68 2.97
C VAL A 110 3.09 -3.62 1.90
N GLY A 111 2.51 -2.45 2.07
CA GLY A 111 2.59 -1.40 1.05
C GLY A 111 1.74 -0.18 1.33
N LEU A 112 1.74 0.75 0.39
CA LEU A 112 0.95 1.98 0.46
C LEU A 112 -0.50 1.75 0.03
N ILE A 113 -1.43 2.42 0.71
CA ILE A 113 -2.80 2.56 0.21
C ILE A 113 -2.77 3.48 -1.02
N THR A 114 -3.35 3.03 -2.13
CA THR A 114 -3.38 3.76 -3.41
C THR A 114 -4.76 4.29 -3.77
N GLY A 115 -5.81 3.84 -3.07
CA GLY A 115 -7.17 4.36 -3.20
C GLY A 115 -8.22 3.48 -2.51
N PHE A 116 -9.48 3.85 -2.71
CA PHE A 116 -10.67 3.33 -2.02
C PHE A 116 -11.78 2.89 -2.99
N SER A 117 -12.06 1.59 -2.93
CA SER A 117 -13.22 0.81 -3.35
C SER A 117 -13.03 -0.53 -2.63
N SER A 118 -13.10 -0.55 -1.28
CA SER A 118 -12.17 -1.34 -0.45
C SER A 118 -10.72 -0.79 -0.54
N ILE A 119 -9.78 -1.11 0.36
CA ILE A 119 -8.44 -0.48 0.20
C ILE A 119 -7.67 -1.15 -0.93
N CYS A 120 -7.06 -0.34 -1.79
CA CYS A 120 -6.15 -0.82 -2.82
C CYS A 120 -4.71 -0.73 -2.33
N VAL A 121 -4.07 -1.88 -2.11
CA VAL A 121 -2.67 -1.96 -1.67
C VAL A 121 -1.95 -2.89 -2.61
N ASN A 122 -0.81 -2.47 -3.16
CA ASN A 122 -0.05 -3.31 -4.08
C ASN A 122 -0.79 -3.72 -5.38
N GLY A 123 -1.91 -3.08 -5.73
CA GLY A 123 -2.80 -3.50 -6.83
C GLY A 123 -3.76 -4.62 -6.41
N ILE A 124 -3.87 -4.92 -5.12
CA ILE A 124 -4.82 -5.88 -4.57
C ILE A 124 -5.95 -5.09 -3.92
N GLU A 125 -7.19 -5.34 -4.34
CA GLU A 125 -8.38 -4.86 -3.66
C GLU A 125 -8.61 -5.69 -2.39
N ILE A 126 -8.62 -5.03 -1.23
CA ILE A 126 -8.75 -5.68 0.07
C ILE A 126 -10.00 -5.16 0.77
N HIS A 127 -11.01 -6.01 0.87
CA HIS A 127 -12.25 -5.74 1.60
C HIS A 127 -12.01 -5.65 3.10
N TYR A 128 -12.66 -4.68 3.73
CA TYR A 128 -12.67 -4.48 5.18
C TYR A 128 -14.05 -3.98 5.61
N ASN A 129 -14.33 -4.00 6.91
CA ASN A 129 -15.54 -3.43 7.47
C ASN A 129 -15.23 -2.70 8.78
N LYS A 130 -16.23 -2.04 9.37
CA LYS A 130 -16.08 -1.27 10.62
C LYS A 130 -15.51 -2.07 11.81
N ASN A 131 -15.60 -3.41 11.79
CA ASN A 131 -15.10 -4.29 12.84
C ASN A 131 -13.71 -4.88 12.51
N THR A 132 -13.14 -4.59 11.35
CA THR A 132 -11.76 -4.99 11.04
C THR A 132 -10.82 -4.38 12.07
N HIS A 133 -9.94 -5.20 12.66
CA HIS A 133 -9.01 -4.73 13.68
C HIS A 133 -7.97 -3.80 13.04
N VAL A 134 -7.95 -2.54 13.44
CA VAL A 134 -6.98 -1.55 12.97
C VAL A 134 -6.08 -1.10 14.11
N THR A 135 -4.78 -1.04 13.85
CA THR A 135 -3.82 -0.39 14.75
C THR A 135 -3.06 0.72 14.03
N MET A 136 -2.61 1.71 14.77
CA MET A 136 -1.73 2.78 14.30
C MET A 136 -0.55 2.87 15.25
N ASP A 137 0.65 2.62 14.74
CA ASP A 137 1.89 2.60 15.53
C ASP A 137 1.80 1.70 16.79
N GLY A 138 1.10 0.57 16.66
CA GLY A 138 0.90 -0.41 17.74
C GLY A 138 -0.27 -0.12 18.68
N LEU A 139 -0.92 1.05 18.56
CA LEU A 139 -2.09 1.41 19.37
C LEU A 139 -3.40 1.12 18.63
N PRO A 140 -4.51 0.80 19.34
CA PRO A 140 -5.82 0.63 18.70
C PRO A 140 -6.25 1.87 17.91
N SER A 141 -6.78 1.65 16.72
CA SER A 141 -7.23 2.67 15.77
C SER A 141 -8.49 2.17 15.04
N SER A 142 -8.89 2.83 13.97
CA SER A 142 -10.16 2.58 13.30
C SER A 142 -10.02 2.65 11.77
N VAL A 143 -10.99 2.07 11.06
CA VAL A 143 -11.00 2.11 9.60
C VAL A 143 -11.19 3.51 9.02
N SER A 144 -11.65 4.49 9.81
CA SER A 144 -11.71 5.89 9.39
C SER A 144 -10.33 6.54 9.33
N ASP A 145 -9.32 5.95 9.98
CA ASP A 145 -7.93 6.42 9.93
C ASP A 145 -7.17 5.88 8.70
N LEU A 146 -7.80 5.10 7.83
CA LEU A 146 -7.16 4.69 6.57
C LEU A 146 -7.18 5.84 5.57
N GLU A 147 -6.05 6.12 4.93
CA GLU A 147 -5.91 7.18 3.92
C GLU A 147 -4.91 6.77 2.84
N THR A 148 -5.11 7.29 1.62
CA THR A 148 -4.18 7.10 0.50
C THR A 148 -2.79 7.63 0.87
N GLY A 149 -1.76 6.93 0.43
CA GLY A 149 -0.36 7.22 0.74
C GLY A 149 0.11 6.71 2.10
N ARG A 150 -0.77 6.20 2.98
CA ARG A 150 -0.34 5.58 4.23
C ARG A 150 0.26 4.20 3.99
N MET A 151 1.33 3.90 4.73
CA MET A 151 1.95 2.58 4.73
C MET A 151 1.17 1.65 5.66
N VAL A 152 0.78 0.49 5.15
CA VAL A 152 0.03 -0.51 5.90
C VAL A 152 0.65 -1.89 5.81
N ILE A 153 0.43 -2.67 6.86
CA ILE A 153 0.62 -4.12 6.88
C ILE A 153 -0.76 -4.74 7.09
N VAL A 154 -1.16 -5.58 6.16
CA VAL A 154 -2.45 -6.25 6.18
C VAL A 154 -2.23 -7.74 6.31
N ARG A 155 -2.87 -8.36 7.31
CA ARG A 155 -3.08 -9.81 7.31
C ARG A 155 -4.41 -10.10 6.65
N ALA A 156 -4.38 -10.77 5.51
CA ALA A 156 -5.53 -11.01 4.68
C ALA A 156 -5.86 -12.50 4.55
N LYS A 157 -7.14 -12.78 4.36
CA LYS A 157 -7.65 -14.10 3.95
C LYS A 157 -8.25 -13.98 2.56
N ASN A 158 -8.10 -15.02 1.74
CA ASN A 158 -8.90 -15.15 0.54
C ASN A 158 -10.20 -15.88 0.92
N SER A 159 -11.29 -15.52 0.28
CA SER A 159 -12.57 -16.22 0.41
C SER A 159 -13.34 -16.01 -0.87
N ASN A 160 -13.58 -17.08 -1.62
CA ASN A 160 -14.31 -17.06 -2.90
C ASN A 160 -13.73 -16.06 -3.92
N GLY A 161 -12.40 -15.97 -4.00
CA GLY A 161 -11.71 -15.07 -4.95
C GLY A 161 -11.67 -13.60 -4.52
N ARG A 162 -12.17 -13.27 -3.33
CA ARG A 162 -12.11 -11.93 -2.73
C ARG A 162 -11.15 -11.91 -1.54
N VAL A 163 -10.39 -10.83 -1.41
CA VAL A 163 -9.40 -10.67 -0.35
C VAL A 163 -10.00 -9.84 0.79
N PHE A 164 -9.98 -10.36 2.01
CA PHE A 164 -10.53 -9.69 3.20
C PHE A 164 -9.45 -9.46 4.24
N ALA A 165 -9.37 -8.23 4.76
CA ALA A 165 -8.51 -7.89 5.87
C ALA A 165 -9.03 -8.52 7.18
N GLN A 166 -8.17 -9.30 7.84
CA GLN A 166 -8.37 -9.73 9.23
C GLN A 166 -7.85 -8.66 10.19
N GLN A 167 -6.72 -8.04 9.84
CA GLN A 167 -6.06 -6.98 10.59
C GLN A 167 -5.38 -6.02 9.62
N ILE A 168 -5.40 -4.74 9.95
CA ILE A 168 -4.65 -3.69 9.24
C ILE A 168 -3.84 -2.91 10.28
N ALA A 169 -2.53 -2.82 10.10
CA ALA A 169 -1.67 -1.97 10.90
C ALA A 169 -1.15 -0.83 10.05
N ILE A 170 -1.39 0.41 10.49
CA ILE A 170 -0.82 1.62 9.93
C ILE A 170 0.53 1.83 10.61
N LEU A 171 1.60 1.95 9.83
CA LEU A 171 2.93 2.24 10.33
C LEU A 171 3.44 3.57 9.79
N HIS A 172 3.86 4.45 10.69
CA HIS A 172 4.62 5.63 10.33
C HIS A 172 6.11 5.33 10.40
N ALA A 173 6.87 5.81 9.41
CA ALA A 173 8.32 5.74 9.43
C ALA A 173 8.88 6.60 10.56
N VAL A 174 8.27 7.76 10.81
CA VAL A 174 8.59 8.67 11.91
C VAL A 174 7.38 9.48 12.36
N VAL A 175 7.29 9.73 13.66
CA VAL A 175 6.33 10.66 14.30
C VAL A 175 7.10 11.59 15.22
N GLY A 176 7.04 12.89 14.98
CA GLY A 176 7.81 13.86 15.76
C GLY A 176 7.69 15.29 15.26
N LEU A 177 8.43 16.17 15.92
CA LEU A 177 8.56 17.58 15.54
C LEU A 177 9.48 17.73 14.31
N VAL A 178 9.06 18.53 13.34
CA VAL A 178 9.91 19.00 12.25
C VAL A 178 10.91 20.02 12.79
N THR A 179 12.20 19.73 12.64
CA THR A 179 13.30 20.57 13.15
C THR A 179 14.00 21.36 12.05
N HIS A 180 13.78 21.01 10.80
CA HIS A 180 14.34 21.71 9.65
C HIS A 180 13.47 21.50 8.42
N VAL A 181 13.41 22.54 7.58
CA VAL A 181 12.75 22.55 6.29
C VAL A 181 13.71 23.14 5.26
N ASP A 182 13.99 22.40 4.20
CA ASP A 182 14.69 22.88 3.01
C ASP A 182 13.70 22.89 1.82
N PRO A 183 13.15 24.07 1.46
CA PRO A 183 12.21 24.18 0.35
C PRO A 183 12.86 23.96 -1.02
N VAL A 184 14.19 24.13 -1.14
CA VAL A 184 14.92 23.99 -2.42
C VAL A 184 15.08 22.51 -2.77
N SER A 185 15.56 21.72 -1.81
CA SER A 185 15.66 20.26 -1.99
C SER A 185 14.34 19.53 -1.76
N LYS A 186 13.32 20.24 -1.22
CA LYS A 186 12.03 19.70 -0.78
C LYS A 186 12.22 18.64 0.30
N GLU A 187 13.07 18.93 1.27
CA GLU A 187 13.38 18.03 2.36
C GLU A 187 12.93 18.63 3.69
N ILE A 188 12.49 17.76 4.60
CA ILE A 188 12.28 18.12 6.01
C ILE A 188 13.09 17.16 6.89
N GLN A 189 13.36 17.59 8.12
CA GLN A 189 14.03 16.76 9.11
C GLN A 189 13.14 16.52 10.32
N VAL A 190 13.00 15.24 10.70
CA VAL A 190 12.23 14.80 11.89
C VAL A 190 13.03 13.71 12.60
N LEU A 191 13.36 13.88 13.89
CA LEU A 191 14.20 12.94 14.67
C LEU A 191 15.52 12.55 13.98
N ASN A 192 16.21 13.50 13.35
CA ASN A 192 17.40 13.30 12.52
C ASN A 192 17.19 12.50 11.21
N GLN A 193 15.95 12.18 10.85
CA GLN A 193 15.62 11.55 9.58
C GLN A 193 15.45 12.61 8.50
N ILE A 194 16.05 12.39 7.33
CA ILE A 194 15.80 13.21 6.15
C ILE A 194 14.60 12.65 5.40
N ILE A 195 13.59 13.48 5.20
CA ILE A 195 12.35 13.12 4.52
C ILE A 195 12.24 13.95 3.23
N GLN A 196 12.28 13.27 2.09
CA GLN A 196 12.04 13.86 0.78
C GLN A 196 10.53 14.01 0.56
N LEU A 197 10.11 15.24 0.33
CA LEU A 197 8.77 15.58 -0.11
C LEU A 197 8.70 15.52 -1.64
N GLN A 198 7.58 15.02 -2.17
CA GLN A 198 7.37 14.96 -3.61
C GLN A 198 6.64 16.19 -4.16
N THR A 199 5.87 16.89 -3.33
CA THR A 199 5.16 18.13 -3.71
C THR A 199 5.77 19.34 -3.01
N PRO A 200 5.96 20.47 -3.73
CA PRO A 200 6.63 21.65 -3.18
C PRO A 200 5.74 22.52 -2.28
N HIS A 201 4.42 22.40 -2.35
CA HIS A 201 3.50 23.39 -1.77
C HIS A 201 3.29 23.33 -0.26
N ALA A 202 3.91 22.38 0.45
CA ALA A 202 3.70 22.20 1.88
C ALA A 202 4.97 22.29 2.74
N THR A 203 6.14 22.63 2.20
CA THR A 203 7.38 22.57 3.01
C THR A 203 7.36 23.58 4.15
N GLU A 204 6.97 24.85 3.88
CA GLU A 204 7.03 25.94 4.87
C GLU A 204 5.97 25.79 5.98
N GLU A 205 4.81 25.22 5.68
CA GLU A 205 3.74 25.00 6.67
C GLU A 205 4.07 23.93 7.71
N LEU A 206 5.09 23.11 7.44
CA LEU A 206 5.53 22.03 8.31
C LEU A 206 6.55 22.51 9.34
N ASP A 207 7.10 23.72 9.21
CA ASP A 207 8.12 24.21 10.12
C ASP A 207 7.60 24.28 11.57
N GLU A 208 8.39 23.72 12.48
CA GLU A 208 8.05 23.54 13.90
C GLU A 208 6.69 22.86 14.15
N LYS A 209 6.20 22.05 13.20
CA LYS A 209 4.98 21.26 13.38
C LYS A 209 5.28 19.83 13.75
N TRP A 210 4.36 19.23 14.51
CA TRP A 210 4.36 17.80 14.71
C TRP A 210 3.72 17.11 13.52
N VAL A 211 4.36 16.06 13.07
CA VAL A 211 3.94 15.28 11.90
C VAL A 211 3.94 13.79 12.17
N ARG A 212 3.04 13.07 11.50
CA ARG A 212 3.21 11.65 11.20
C ARG A 212 3.61 11.49 9.75
N VAL A 213 4.66 10.71 9.49
CA VAL A 213 5.17 10.50 8.13
C VAL A 213 5.07 9.04 7.77
N SER A 214 4.26 8.73 6.75
CA SER A 214 4.37 7.48 6.01
C SER A 214 5.31 7.67 4.83
N GLY A 215 6.09 6.63 4.51
CA GLY A 215 7.00 6.68 3.37
C GLY A 215 7.85 5.43 3.27
N LEU A 216 8.61 5.35 2.18
CA LEU A 216 9.50 4.24 1.88
C LEU A 216 10.96 4.71 1.97
N ARG A 217 11.81 3.92 2.63
CA ARG A 217 13.23 4.27 2.85
C ARG A 217 14.10 3.85 1.67
N LEU A 218 14.94 4.77 1.20
CA LEU A 218 16.02 4.51 0.25
C LEU A 218 17.20 3.78 0.91
N ALA A 219 18.13 3.29 0.10
CA ALA A 219 19.40 2.72 0.55
C ALA A 219 20.21 3.69 1.41
N SER A 220 20.09 5.01 1.16
CA SER A 220 20.75 6.05 1.95
C SER A 220 20.13 6.27 3.34
N GLY A 221 18.98 5.67 3.65
CA GLY A 221 18.20 5.94 4.85
C GLY A 221 17.17 7.07 4.69
N LYS A 222 17.28 7.90 3.64
CA LYS A 222 16.31 8.95 3.32
C LYS A 222 14.91 8.35 3.11
N ILE A 223 13.89 8.98 3.68
CA ILE A 223 12.48 8.57 3.52
C ILE A 223 11.90 9.32 2.33
N ILE A 224 11.37 8.62 1.33
CA ILE A 224 10.47 9.22 0.34
C ILE A 224 9.07 9.25 0.95
N ALA A 225 8.58 10.44 1.32
CA ALA A 225 7.27 10.59 1.92
C ALA A 225 6.16 10.22 0.93
N SER A 226 5.18 9.46 1.40
CA SER A 226 3.97 9.10 0.66
C SER A 226 2.71 9.70 1.28
N HIS A 227 2.76 10.02 2.58
CA HIS A 227 1.69 10.74 3.29
C HIS A 227 2.30 11.47 4.49
N ILE A 228 1.85 12.71 4.73
CA ILE A 228 2.23 13.51 5.88
C ILE A 228 0.96 14.04 6.52
N GLN A 229 0.80 13.73 7.81
CA GLN A 229 -0.29 14.25 8.62
C GLN A 229 0.27 15.28 9.60
N LEU A 230 -0.23 16.52 9.55
CA LEU A 230 -0.05 17.48 10.63
C LEU A 230 -0.88 17.05 11.86
N ILE A 231 -0.26 17.08 13.02
CA ILE A 231 -0.89 16.67 14.27
C ILE A 231 -0.61 17.67 15.40
N GLN A 232 -1.43 17.60 16.45
CA GLN A 232 -1.11 18.30 17.69
C GLN A 232 0.14 17.68 18.34
N PRO A 233 0.92 18.45 19.11
CA PRO A 233 2.07 17.93 19.83
C PRO A 233 1.72 16.70 20.68
N LEU A 234 2.59 15.69 20.64
CA LEU A 234 2.49 14.49 21.45
C LEU A 234 3.59 14.50 22.53
N GLU A 235 3.39 13.75 23.60
CA GLU A 235 4.41 13.58 24.65
C GLU A 235 5.61 12.74 24.17
N GLN A 236 5.37 11.84 23.21
CA GLN A 236 6.34 10.89 22.70
C GLN A 236 6.49 11.01 21.19
N SER A 237 7.73 10.87 20.74
CA SER A 237 8.10 10.66 19.35
C SER A 237 8.28 9.18 19.07
N THR A 238 8.06 8.77 17.83
CA THR A 238 8.20 7.38 17.39
C THR A 238 9.11 7.30 16.18
N ILE A 239 9.99 6.30 16.14
CA ILE A 239 10.81 5.96 14.97
C ILE A 239 10.64 4.48 14.64
N ASN A 240 10.37 4.18 13.37
CA ASN A 240 10.44 2.82 12.82
C ASN A 240 11.61 2.74 11.83
N GLY A 241 12.45 1.72 11.99
CA GLY A 241 13.63 1.55 11.15
C GLY A 241 14.44 0.31 11.52
N GLN A 242 15.66 0.22 10.99
CA GLN A 242 16.61 -0.83 11.36
C GLN A 242 17.68 -0.34 12.32
N ILE A 243 18.12 -1.23 13.20
CA ILE A 243 19.31 -1.03 14.02
C ILE A 243 20.54 -0.99 13.11
N THR A 244 21.18 0.16 12.99
CA THR A 244 22.40 0.36 12.20
C THR A 244 23.67 0.25 13.05
N GLN A 245 23.56 0.55 14.34
CA GLN A 245 24.64 0.46 15.32
C GLN A 245 24.09 0.14 16.71
N ILE A 246 24.87 -0.60 17.50
CA ILE A 246 24.60 -0.93 18.90
C ILE A 246 25.82 -0.51 19.71
N ASN A 247 25.60 0.30 20.74
CA ASN A 247 26.62 0.68 21.73
C ASN A 247 26.10 0.33 23.14
N PRO A 248 26.95 0.33 24.18
CA PRO A 248 26.46 0.17 25.54
C PRO A 248 25.45 1.27 25.93
N GLY A 249 24.20 0.90 26.23
CA GLY A 249 23.15 1.82 26.68
C GLY A 249 22.42 2.59 25.58
N GLU A 250 22.83 2.46 24.32
CA GLU A 250 22.16 3.11 23.19
C GLU A 250 22.20 2.28 21.89
N ILE A 251 21.27 2.56 21.00
CA ILE A 251 21.29 2.06 19.61
C ILE A 251 21.08 3.22 18.64
N ILE A 252 21.49 3.03 17.39
CA ILE A 252 21.20 3.95 16.30
C ILE A 252 20.22 3.28 15.32
N ILE A 253 19.05 3.87 15.13
CA ILE A 253 18.00 3.41 14.21
C ILE A 253 18.01 4.32 12.99
N ASP A 254 18.50 3.82 11.85
CA ASP A 254 18.62 4.61 10.61
C ASP A 254 19.16 6.04 10.81
N GLY A 255 20.12 6.23 11.73
CA GLY A 255 20.71 7.53 12.07
C GLY A 255 20.10 8.25 13.29
N THR A 256 18.92 7.86 13.77
CA THR A 256 18.33 8.38 15.01
C THR A 256 18.96 7.70 16.23
N ARG A 257 19.50 8.49 17.16
CA ARG A 257 20.03 7.97 18.43
C ARG A 257 18.88 7.63 19.38
N VAL A 258 18.93 6.44 19.96
CA VAL A 258 17.99 5.96 20.97
C VAL A 258 18.74 5.49 22.20
N GLU A 259 18.43 6.09 23.33
CA GLU A 259 19.04 5.80 24.63
C GLU A 259 18.07 5.02 25.51
N PHE A 260 18.60 4.06 26.25
CA PHE A 260 17.84 3.27 27.22
C PHE A 260 18.29 3.60 28.64
N SER A 261 17.37 3.50 29.58
CA SER A 261 17.78 3.43 30.98
C SER A 261 18.55 2.11 31.20
N PRO A 262 19.55 2.06 32.09
CA PRO A 262 20.33 0.84 32.33
C PRO A 262 19.47 -0.39 32.66
N GLN A 263 18.31 -0.18 33.31
CA GLN A 263 17.37 -1.23 33.69
C GLN A 263 16.42 -1.65 32.56
N SER A 264 16.32 -0.88 31.48
CA SER A 264 15.41 -1.10 30.36
C SER A 264 16.16 -1.50 29.08
N TRP A 265 17.41 -1.93 29.19
CA TRP A 265 18.18 -2.41 28.05
C TRP A 265 17.55 -3.70 27.48
N PRO A 266 17.21 -3.76 26.19
CA PRO A 266 16.64 -4.96 25.60
C PRO A 266 17.71 -6.03 25.40
N ASN A 267 17.37 -7.28 25.69
CA ASN A 267 18.21 -8.41 25.34
C ASN A 267 18.10 -8.71 23.83
N ASP A 268 19.13 -9.36 23.27
CA ASP A 268 19.12 -9.95 21.92
C ASP A 268 18.91 -8.98 20.75
N LEU A 269 19.29 -7.71 20.91
CA LEU A 269 19.34 -6.78 19.79
C LEU A 269 20.52 -7.12 18.86
N THR A 270 20.25 -7.16 17.55
CA THR A 270 21.28 -7.33 16.52
C THR A 270 21.15 -6.27 15.45
N LYS A 271 22.30 -5.92 14.83
CA LYS A 271 22.32 -5.00 13.70
C LYS A 271 21.48 -5.57 12.55
N GLY A 272 20.69 -4.71 11.92
CA GLY A 272 19.76 -5.05 10.83
C GLY A 272 18.34 -5.40 11.32
N MET A 273 18.12 -5.59 12.61
CA MET A 273 16.77 -5.82 13.14
C MET A 273 15.87 -4.61 12.91
N GLU A 274 14.67 -4.86 12.38
CA GLU A 274 13.57 -3.91 12.38
C GLU A 274 13.11 -3.65 13.82
N ILE A 275 12.92 -2.39 14.17
CA ILE A 275 12.46 -1.98 15.48
C ILE A 275 11.57 -0.74 15.38
N SER A 276 10.57 -0.67 16.26
CA SER A 276 9.82 0.55 16.53
C SER A 276 10.11 0.99 17.97
N VAL A 277 10.49 2.25 18.14
CA VAL A 277 10.74 2.83 19.46
C VAL A 277 9.91 4.09 19.63
N SER A 278 9.23 4.19 20.77
CA SER A 278 8.55 5.40 21.23
C SER A 278 9.18 5.91 22.53
N GLY A 279 9.31 7.22 22.64
CA GLY A 279 9.89 7.86 23.81
C GLY A 279 9.99 9.37 23.70
N HIS A 280 10.59 10.02 24.69
CA HIS A 280 10.75 11.47 24.69
C HIS A 280 11.96 11.89 23.85
N TRP A 281 11.73 12.77 22.87
CA TRP A 281 12.81 13.39 22.09
C TRP A 281 13.39 14.60 22.83
N ASN A 282 14.71 14.61 23.06
CA ASN A 282 15.39 15.72 23.74
C ASN A 282 16.06 16.74 22.80
N GLY A 283 15.84 16.62 21.49
CA GLY A 283 16.54 17.40 20.45
C GLY A 283 17.71 16.68 19.80
N THR A 284 18.22 15.59 20.38
CA THR A 284 19.37 14.82 19.86
C THR A 284 19.14 13.31 19.86
N SER A 285 18.45 12.80 20.87
CA SER A 285 18.14 11.37 21.05
C SER A 285 16.72 11.16 21.57
N ILE A 286 16.18 9.97 21.28
CA ILE A 286 14.96 9.47 21.92
C ILE A 286 15.39 8.76 23.21
N ARG A 287 14.87 9.19 24.36
CA ARG A 287 14.90 8.37 25.57
C ARG A 287 13.79 7.33 25.47
N ALA A 288 14.16 6.08 25.17
CA ALA A 288 13.22 5.00 24.91
C ALA A 288 12.33 4.72 26.12
N GLN A 289 11.04 4.53 25.86
CA GLN A 289 10.03 4.14 26.85
C GLN A 289 9.34 2.85 26.41
N THR A 290 9.01 2.74 25.12
CA THR A 290 8.41 1.55 24.53
C THR A 290 9.26 1.09 23.35
N LEU A 291 9.42 -0.22 23.22
CA LEU A 291 10.19 -0.85 22.15
C LEU A 291 9.46 -2.10 21.65
N HIS A 292 9.30 -2.17 20.33
CA HIS A 292 8.74 -3.33 19.63
C HIS A 292 9.76 -3.87 18.64
N VAL A 293 10.16 -5.12 18.81
CA VAL A 293 11.09 -5.81 17.90
C VAL A 293 10.30 -6.43 16.74
N ALA A 294 10.78 -6.20 15.52
CA ALA A 294 10.21 -6.72 14.28
C ALA A 294 8.67 -6.56 14.19
N PRO A 295 8.13 -5.33 14.35
CA PRO A 295 6.68 -5.10 14.35
C PRO A 295 6.01 -5.64 13.09
N THR A 296 6.64 -5.51 11.91
CA THR A 296 6.10 -6.07 10.66
C THR A 296 5.93 -7.58 10.75
N ARG A 297 6.95 -8.29 11.26
CA ARG A 297 6.90 -9.75 11.46
C ARG A 297 5.81 -10.16 12.43
N GLN A 298 5.63 -9.43 13.53
CA GLN A 298 4.61 -9.74 14.54
C GLN A 298 3.18 -9.64 13.97
N ILE A 299 2.92 -8.64 13.13
CA ILE A 299 1.61 -8.48 12.47
C ILE A 299 1.37 -9.57 11.43
N LEU A 300 2.42 -10.01 10.75
CA LEU A 300 2.38 -11.06 9.75
C LEU A 300 2.48 -12.48 10.34
N ASP A 301 2.34 -12.66 11.65
CA ASP A 301 2.38 -13.99 12.24
C ASP A 301 1.27 -14.90 11.67
N GLY A 302 1.65 -16.14 11.34
CA GLY A 302 0.80 -17.12 10.67
C GLY A 302 0.57 -16.90 9.17
N VAL A 303 1.19 -15.89 8.55
CA VAL A 303 1.16 -15.68 7.09
C VAL A 303 2.07 -16.68 6.39
N GLN A 304 1.63 -17.19 5.24
CA GLN A 304 2.40 -18.12 4.40
C GLN A 304 2.91 -17.45 3.12
N TYR A 305 2.19 -16.45 2.62
CA TYR A 305 2.52 -15.76 1.38
C TYR A 305 2.57 -14.27 1.61
N ILE A 306 3.53 -13.57 1.03
CA ILE A 306 3.66 -12.11 1.18
C ILE A 306 3.64 -11.41 -0.16
N VAL A 307 3.00 -10.23 -0.20
CA VAL A 307 3.13 -9.25 -1.27
C VAL A 307 3.61 -7.95 -0.64
N MET A 308 4.84 -7.55 -0.97
CA MET A 308 5.50 -6.41 -0.34
C MET A 308 6.04 -5.45 -1.39
N GLU A 309 5.84 -4.15 -1.19
CA GLU A 309 6.53 -3.11 -1.97
C GLU A 309 7.50 -2.31 -1.14
N GLY A 310 8.57 -1.81 -1.77
CA GLY A 310 9.53 -0.91 -1.14
C GLY A 310 10.61 -0.49 -2.12
N TYR A 311 11.63 0.22 -1.63
CA TYR A 311 12.85 0.49 -2.38
C TYR A 311 13.94 -0.53 -2.06
N VAL A 312 14.67 -0.99 -3.08
CA VAL A 312 15.83 -1.86 -2.88
C VAL A 312 16.92 -1.11 -2.10
N ARG A 313 17.17 -1.54 -0.86
CA ARG A 313 18.16 -0.92 0.04
C ARG A 313 19.54 -1.57 -0.07
N ALA A 314 19.56 -2.86 -0.34
CA ALA A 314 20.75 -3.66 -0.61
C ALA A 314 20.38 -4.77 -1.59
N ILE A 315 21.33 -5.24 -2.38
CA ILE A 315 21.13 -6.35 -3.31
C ILE A 315 22.43 -7.11 -3.57
N ASN A 316 22.31 -8.42 -3.64
CA ASN A 316 23.32 -9.33 -4.18
C ASN A 316 22.60 -10.42 -5.02
N ASP A 317 23.34 -11.44 -5.45
CA ASP A 317 22.82 -12.47 -6.35
C ASP A 317 21.77 -13.40 -5.70
N GLN A 318 21.70 -13.45 -4.36
CA GLN A 318 20.84 -14.36 -3.60
C GLN A 318 19.87 -13.65 -2.67
N SER A 319 20.07 -12.36 -2.38
CA SER A 319 19.21 -11.62 -1.48
C SER A 319 19.08 -10.15 -1.84
N LEU A 320 17.99 -9.55 -1.39
CA LEU A 320 17.75 -8.11 -1.42
C LEU A 320 17.24 -7.64 -0.07
N GLU A 321 17.41 -6.36 0.25
CA GLU A 321 16.78 -5.73 1.40
C GLU A 321 15.65 -4.78 0.96
N LEU A 322 14.47 -4.94 1.56
CA LEU A 322 13.25 -4.17 1.30
C LEU A 322 12.53 -3.95 2.64
N ASN A 323 12.01 -2.75 2.91
CA ASN A 323 11.23 -2.42 4.12
C ASN A 323 11.80 -3.00 5.43
N ASN A 324 13.10 -2.82 5.65
CA ASN A 324 13.78 -3.29 6.86
C ASN A 324 13.88 -4.83 7.00
N GLN A 325 13.65 -5.58 5.92
CA GLN A 325 13.70 -7.05 5.89
C GLN A 325 14.72 -7.54 4.87
N SER A 326 15.47 -8.59 5.24
CA SER A 326 16.31 -9.35 4.32
C SER A 326 15.47 -10.42 3.63
N ILE A 327 15.50 -10.42 2.31
CA ILE A 327 14.66 -11.24 1.46
C ILE A 327 15.56 -12.10 0.58
N GLN A 328 15.30 -13.41 0.58
CA GLN A 328 15.98 -14.36 -0.29
C GLN A 328 15.33 -14.37 -1.67
N ILE A 329 16.17 -14.39 -2.71
CA ILE A 329 15.74 -14.46 -4.10
C ILE A 329 15.77 -15.93 -4.51
N SER A 330 14.60 -16.48 -4.89
CA SER A 330 14.53 -17.84 -5.43
C SER A 330 15.35 -17.95 -6.72
N PRO A 331 16.09 -19.04 -6.98
CA PRO A 331 16.74 -19.26 -8.28
C PRO A 331 15.76 -19.27 -9.45
N ALA A 332 14.46 -19.53 -9.19
CA ALA A 332 13.39 -19.55 -10.18
C ALA A 332 12.56 -18.25 -10.21
N VAL A 333 13.06 -17.16 -9.62
CA VAL A 333 12.32 -15.90 -9.54
C VAL A 333 11.89 -15.39 -10.92
N GLN A 334 10.61 -15.05 -11.05
CA GLN A 334 10.08 -14.36 -12.21
C GLN A 334 10.36 -12.87 -12.06
N ILE A 335 11.40 -12.39 -12.72
CA ILE A 335 11.79 -10.98 -12.72
C ILE A 335 11.15 -10.29 -13.93
N ASN A 336 10.17 -9.44 -13.66
CA ASN A 336 9.63 -8.50 -14.65
C ASN A 336 10.20 -7.11 -14.42
N VAL A 337 11.51 -6.99 -14.64
CA VAL A 337 12.28 -5.75 -14.53
C VAL A 337 13.08 -5.58 -15.83
N PRO A 338 12.95 -4.44 -16.54
CA PRO A 338 13.83 -4.13 -17.66
C PRO A 338 15.25 -3.87 -17.12
N GLY A 339 16.19 -4.77 -17.43
CA GLY A 339 17.60 -4.63 -17.03
C GLY A 339 17.92 -5.28 -15.68
N ARG A 340 19.06 -4.88 -15.09
CA ARG A 340 19.49 -5.36 -13.77
C ARG A 340 18.77 -4.58 -12.68
N LEU A 341 18.41 -5.25 -11.60
CA LEU A 341 17.87 -4.62 -10.40
C LEU A 341 18.96 -3.77 -9.72
N GLU A 342 18.63 -2.52 -9.39
CA GLU A 342 19.57 -1.55 -8.81
C GLU A 342 19.06 -1.01 -7.47
N LEU A 343 19.97 -0.42 -6.68
CA LEU A 343 19.61 0.29 -5.45
C LEU A 343 18.62 1.42 -5.75
N ASN A 344 17.73 1.69 -4.81
CA ASN A 344 16.72 2.75 -4.89
C ASN A 344 15.71 2.58 -6.04
N GLN A 345 15.65 1.41 -6.69
CA GLN A 345 14.52 1.05 -7.53
C GLN A 345 13.36 0.61 -6.64
N ARG A 346 12.16 1.16 -6.90
CA ARG A 346 10.95 0.70 -6.22
C ARG A 346 10.48 -0.59 -6.88
N VAL A 347 10.26 -1.60 -6.07
CA VAL A 347 9.80 -2.91 -6.52
C VAL A 347 8.60 -3.36 -5.71
N GLN A 348 7.83 -4.26 -6.31
CA GLN A 348 6.93 -5.15 -5.61
C GLN A 348 7.45 -6.57 -5.75
N ILE A 349 7.54 -7.27 -4.63
CA ILE A 349 7.84 -8.69 -4.56
C ILE A 349 6.61 -9.48 -4.14
N SER A 350 6.57 -10.74 -4.54
CA SER A 350 5.71 -11.73 -3.90
C SER A 350 6.41 -13.06 -3.73
N GLY A 351 6.09 -13.78 -2.66
CA GLY A 351 6.76 -15.03 -2.35
C GLY A 351 6.32 -15.65 -1.03
N GLN A 352 6.96 -16.76 -0.68
CA GLN A 352 6.64 -17.54 0.52
C GLN A 352 7.33 -16.94 1.76
N LEU A 353 6.63 -16.91 2.89
CA LEU A 353 7.20 -16.69 4.21
C LEU A 353 7.41 -18.05 4.87
N THR A 354 8.67 -18.43 5.10
CA THR A 354 9.01 -19.73 5.70
C THR A 354 8.76 -19.74 7.22
N SER A 355 8.74 -20.93 7.81
CA SER A 355 8.67 -21.11 9.27
C SER A 355 9.84 -20.45 10.02
N ASP A 356 10.96 -20.25 9.34
CA ASP A 356 12.16 -19.58 9.88
C ASP A 356 12.11 -18.06 9.66
N ASN A 357 10.95 -17.54 9.25
CA ASN A 357 10.68 -16.14 8.95
C ASN A 357 11.57 -15.54 7.87
N GLN A 358 11.97 -16.37 6.90
CA GLN A 358 12.63 -15.91 5.69
C GLN A 358 11.61 -15.73 4.59
N ILE A 359 11.70 -14.62 3.86
CA ILE A 359 10.90 -14.39 2.67
C ILE A 359 11.68 -14.94 1.48
N ILE A 360 11.11 -15.90 0.76
CA ILE A 360 11.66 -16.44 -0.49
C ILE A 360 10.81 -15.90 -1.64
N VAL A 361 11.39 -15.05 -2.49
CA VAL A 361 10.67 -14.36 -3.56
C VAL A 361 10.58 -15.21 -4.81
N ASP A 362 9.35 -15.36 -5.30
CA ASP A 362 9.03 -16.08 -6.52
C ASP A 362 8.74 -15.12 -7.69
N LYS A 363 8.33 -13.87 -7.40
CA LYS A 363 8.06 -12.84 -8.41
C LYS A 363 8.53 -11.46 -7.96
N LEU A 364 9.13 -10.71 -8.87
CA LEU A 364 9.59 -9.34 -8.63
C LEU A 364 9.25 -8.46 -9.83
N LYS A 365 8.59 -7.32 -9.60
CA LYS A 365 8.26 -6.33 -10.63
C LYS A 365 8.65 -4.92 -10.24
N LEU A 366 9.04 -4.08 -11.21
CA LEU A 366 9.23 -2.65 -10.96
C LEU A 366 7.91 -1.97 -10.64
N LYS A 367 7.98 -0.95 -9.78
CA LYS A 367 6.88 -0.02 -9.52
C LYS A 367 7.36 1.40 -9.84
N PRO A 368 6.47 2.27 -10.38
CA PRO A 368 6.79 3.69 -10.45
C PRO A 368 6.98 4.27 -9.04
N SER A 369 7.69 5.38 -8.92
CA SER A 369 7.73 6.13 -7.66
C SER A 369 6.30 6.45 -7.20
N PRO A 370 6.01 6.43 -5.88
CA PRO A 370 4.66 6.74 -5.41
C PRO A 370 4.27 8.16 -5.87
N VAL A 371 2.98 8.36 -6.14
CA VAL A 371 2.38 9.66 -6.45
C VAL A 371 1.56 10.06 -5.23
N ILE A 372 1.87 11.20 -4.60
CA ILE A 372 1.11 11.73 -3.47
C ILE A 372 -0.23 12.26 -3.96
N GLN A 373 -1.31 11.95 -3.23
CA GLN A 373 -2.56 12.71 -3.30
C GLN A 373 -2.68 13.60 -2.07
N ASP A 374 -2.44 14.87 -2.34
CA ASP A 374 -2.63 16.10 -1.57
C ASP A 374 -2.66 16.12 -0.03
N ILE A 375 -1.81 17.03 0.43
CA ILE A 375 -1.63 17.63 1.75
C ILE A 375 -2.72 18.70 2.00
N ASN A 376 -3.75 18.77 1.15
CA ASN A 376 -4.70 19.89 1.09
C ASN A 376 -5.89 19.78 2.06
N ASN A 377 -5.95 18.74 2.90
CA ASN A 377 -6.97 18.65 3.96
C ASN A 377 -6.34 18.81 5.35
N ILE A 378 -5.68 19.95 5.57
CA ILE A 378 -5.38 20.43 6.91
C ILE A 378 -6.69 20.97 7.51
N SER A 379 -7.54 20.08 8.00
CA SER A 379 -8.48 20.45 9.06
C SER A 379 -7.73 20.28 10.39
N ILE A 380 -7.20 21.37 10.93
CA ILE A 380 -6.73 21.40 12.32
C ILE A 380 -7.98 21.22 13.20
N GLY A 381 -8.27 19.97 13.56
CA GLY A 381 -9.27 19.65 14.56
C GLY A 381 -8.77 20.14 15.92
N ASN A 382 -9.25 21.30 16.37
CA ASN A 382 -9.10 21.75 17.75
C ASN A 382 -9.81 20.75 18.69
N GLY A 383 -9.10 19.72 19.11
CA GLY A 383 -9.51 18.83 20.19
C GLY A 383 -9.39 19.53 21.55
N ASN A 384 -10.17 20.57 21.78
CA ASN A 384 -10.41 21.08 23.13
C ASN A 384 -11.13 19.98 23.92
N ARG A 385 -10.39 19.18 24.68
CA ARG A 385 -10.98 18.50 25.84
C ARG A 385 -11.20 19.58 26.89
N ASN A 386 -12.44 20.05 26.98
CA ASN A 386 -12.92 20.72 28.18
C ASN A 386 -12.67 19.80 29.37
N VAL A 387 -11.71 20.19 30.21
CA VAL A 387 -11.66 19.73 31.59
C VAL A 387 -12.80 20.48 32.29
N SER A 388 -13.93 19.80 32.43
CA SER A 388 -14.98 20.24 33.34
C SER A 388 -14.54 19.88 34.76
N ASN A 389 -14.56 20.89 35.63
CA ASN A 389 -14.34 20.81 37.08
C ASN A 389 -15.10 19.68 37.79
#